data_AF-A9MN95-F1
#
_entry.id   AF-A9MN95-F1
#
_cell.length_a   1.000
_cell.length_b   1.000
_cell.length_c   1.000
_cell.angle_alpha   90.00
_cell.angle_beta   90.00
_cell.angle_gamma   90.00
#
_symmetry.space_group_name_H-M   'P 1'
#
loop_
_entity.id
_entity.type
_entity.pdbx_description
1 polymer ?
#
loop_
_entity_poly.entity_id
_entity_poly.type
_entity_poly.pdbx_seq_one_letter_code
_entity_poly.pdbx_strand_id
1 'polypeptide(L)'
;MPVSEYNHILVAVLFAVAIFPSYTAFNMAGRFAGSARMSAWIWLIGGGFALGVCILAMHFVGMLVMDHAINIRFDPFLTGFSMPIALDSPLFALWLISAEKLRLRRLLPGVLVMRPGISAMHYTGMAALQFASLIVWNNAWIALS
;
A
#
# COMPACT_ATOMS: atom_id res chain seq x y z
N MET A 1 -24.77 -14.57 -13.10
CA MET A 1 -23.76 -13.55 -12.73
C MET A 1 -23.10 -14.09 -11.48
N PRO A 2 -21.79 -14.38 -11.45
CA PRO A 2 -21.17 -14.80 -10.21
C PRO A 2 -21.28 -13.64 -9.23
N VAL A 3 -22.00 -13.85 -8.14
CA VAL A 3 -22.03 -12.92 -7.00
C VAL A 3 -20.65 -12.98 -6.39
N SER A 4 -19.95 -11.85 -6.35
CA SER A 4 -18.66 -11.71 -5.67
C SER A 4 -18.84 -12.08 -4.20
N GLU A 5 -18.42 -13.28 -3.79
CA GLU A 5 -18.46 -13.68 -2.40
C GLU A 5 -17.33 -12.96 -1.65
N TYR A 6 -17.70 -11.96 -0.85
CA TYR A 6 -16.74 -11.26 0.01
C TYR A 6 -16.52 -12.05 1.29
N ASN A 7 -15.28 -12.44 1.56
CA ASN A 7 -14.94 -12.98 2.86
C ASN A 7 -14.91 -11.84 3.90
N HIS A 8 -16.01 -11.66 4.61
CA HIS A 8 -16.17 -10.63 5.64
C HIS A 8 -15.10 -10.68 6.74
N ILE A 9 -14.53 -11.86 7.02
CA ILE A 9 -13.45 -12.01 8.01
C ILE A 9 -12.17 -11.33 7.50
N LEU A 10 -11.79 -11.54 6.24
CA LEU A 10 -10.63 -10.85 5.68
C LEU A 10 -10.85 -9.34 5.58
N VAL A 11 -12.07 -8.88 5.27
CA VAL A 11 -12.40 -7.45 5.30
C VAL A 11 -12.18 -6.87 6.69
N ALA A 12 -12.67 -7.54 7.74
CA ALA A 12 -12.46 -7.11 9.12
C ALA A 12 -10.98 -7.10 9.52
N VAL A 13 -10.21 -8.10 9.08
CA VAL A 13 -8.75 -8.14 9.27
C VAL A 13 -8.07 -6.97 8.57
N LEU A 14 -8.46 -6.62 7.34
CA LEU A 14 -7.92 -5.46 6.62
C LEU A 14 -8.22 -4.15 7.34
N PHE A 15 -9.41 -3.99 7.92
CA PHE A 15 -9.72 -2.82 8.75
C PHE A 15 -8.81 -2.75 9.98
N ALA A 16 -8.58 -3.86 10.67
CA ALA A 16 -7.66 -3.90 11.81
C ALA A 16 -6.23 -3.55 11.38
N VAL A 17 -5.74 -4.18 10.30
CA VAL A 17 -4.40 -3.93 9.73
C VAL A 17 -4.27 -2.51 9.21
N ALA A 18 -5.35 -1.83 8.85
CA ALA A 18 -5.30 -0.41 8.49
C ALA A 18 -5.21 0.51 9.72
N ILE A 19 -6.01 0.25 10.75
CA ILE A 19 -6.14 1.15 11.90
C ILE A 19 -4.94 1.05 12.83
N PHE A 20 -4.51 -0.16 13.21
CA PHE A 20 -3.47 -0.35 14.22
C PHE A 20 -2.12 0.24 13.81
N PRO A 21 -1.53 -0.09 12.63
CA PRO A 21 -0.26 0.46 12.19
C PRO A 21 -0.32 1.97 11.94
N SER A 22 -1.45 2.48 11.42
CA SER A 22 -1.63 3.92 11.23
C SER A 22 -1.59 4.65 12.56
N TYR A 23 -2.31 4.16 13.57
CA TYR A 23 -2.29 4.70 14.91
C TYR A 23 -0.88 4.65 15.52
N THR A 24 -0.20 3.50 15.42
CA THR A 24 1.17 3.33 15.91
C THR A 24 2.12 4.31 15.25
N ALA A 25 2.08 4.45 13.94
CA ALA A 25 2.99 5.33 13.21
C ALA A 25 2.78 6.81 13.54
N PHE A 26 1.53 7.27 13.63
CA PHE A 26 1.24 8.65 14.06
C PHE A 26 1.66 8.90 15.51
N ASN A 27 1.42 7.94 16.41
CA ASN A 27 1.85 8.04 17.81
C ASN A 27 3.38 8.08 17.94
N MET A 28 4.10 7.29 17.12
CA MET A 28 5.56 7.30 17.07
C MET A 28 6.12 8.61 16.49
N ALA A 29 5.47 9.17 15.47
CA ALA A 29 5.86 10.47 14.90
C ALA A 29 5.78 11.61 15.91
N GLY A 30 4.80 11.58 16.82
CA GLY A 30 4.66 12.57 17.89
C GLY A 30 5.74 12.46 18.98
N ARG A 31 6.30 11.26 19.21
CA ARG A 31 7.36 11.03 20.21
C ARG A 31 8.76 11.48 19.76
N PHE A 32 8.95 11.76 18.47
CA PHE A 32 10.19 12.30 17.93
C PHE A 32 10.54 13.69 18.51
N ALA A 33 9.53 14.50 18.84
CA ALA A 33 9.72 15.90 19.26
C ALA A 33 10.34 16.08 20.66
N GLY A 34 10.49 15.02 21.46
CA GLY A 34 10.96 15.14 22.86
C GLY A 34 12.01 14.11 23.31
N SER A 35 12.53 13.27 22.40
CA SER A 35 13.42 12.15 22.73
C SER A 35 14.85 12.34 22.18
N ALA A 36 15.84 11.72 22.84
CA ALA A 36 17.24 11.78 22.41
C ALA A 36 17.40 11.33 20.94
N ARG A 37 18.31 12.00 20.20
CA ARG A 37 18.48 11.88 18.74
C ARG A 37 18.43 10.44 18.21
N MET A 38 19.02 9.47 18.91
CA MET A 38 19.03 8.06 18.51
C MET A 38 17.68 7.35 18.68
N SER A 39 16.98 7.58 19.80
CA SER A 39 15.66 7.01 20.05
C SER A 39 14.66 7.50 19.01
N ALA A 40 14.75 8.79 18.66
CA ALA A 40 13.90 9.44 17.68
C ALA A 40 13.97 8.77 16.28
N TRP A 41 15.17 8.37 15.83
CA TRP A 41 15.32 7.64 14.56
C TRP A 41 14.72 6.23 14.60
N ILE A 42 14.80 5.53 15.73
CA ILE A 42 14.21 4.18 15.89
C ILE A 42 12.68 4.27 15.80
N TRP A 43 12.06 5.25 16.47
CA TRP A 43 10.61 5.47 16.38
C TRP A 43 10.15 5.84 14.97
N LEU A 44 10.95 6.64 14.24
CA LEU A 44 10.67 6.98 12.85
C LEU A 44 10.74 5.79 11.91
N ILE A 45 11.82 5.01 12.00
CA ILE A 45 12.02 3.84 11.14
C ILE A 45 10.92 2.80 11.44
N GLY A 46 10.63 2.55 12.72
CA GLY A 46 9.56 1.65 13.13
C GLY A 46 8.18 2.09 12.63
N GLY A 47 7.84 3.37 12.77
CA GLY A 47 6.56 3.92 12.31
C GLY A 47 6.43 3.92 10.78
N GLY A 48 7.49 4.30 10.05
CA GLY A 48 7.51 4.29 8.60
C GLY A 48 7.41 2.88 8.02
N PHE A 49 8.13 1.93 8.61
CA PHE A 49 8.06 0.52 8.22
C PHE A 49 6.65 -0.06 8.48
N ALA A 50 6.06 0.24 9.64
CA ALA A 50 4.69 -0.19 9.95
C ALA A 50 3.66 0.35 8.94
N LEU A 51 3.78 1.61 8.53
CA LEU A 51 2.92 2.20 7.48
C LEU A 51 3.15 1.56 6.11
N GLY A 52 4.39 1.31 5.72
CA GLY A 52 4.66 0.70 4.41
C GLY A 52 4.18 -0.74 4.32
N VAL A 53 4.36 -1.53 5.38
CA VAL A 53 3.77 -2.89 5.49
C VAL A 53 2.24 -2.83 5.43
N CYS A 54 1.63 -1.84 6.09
CA CYS A 54 0.19 -1.61 6.04
C CYS A 54 -0.31 -1.30 4.62
N ILE A 55 0.39 -0.44 3.86
CA ILE A 55 0.08 -0.14 2.46
C ILE A 55 0.18 -1.40 1.58
N LEU A 56 1.24 -2.19 1.75
CA LEU A 56 1.43 -3.46 1.05
C LEU A 56 0.30 -4.44 1.35
N ALA A 57 -0.04 -4.60 2.63
CA ALA A 57 -1.11 -5.48 3.07
C ALA A 57 -2.45 -5.03 2.48
N MET A 58 -2.82 -3.76 2.62
CA MET A 58 -4.07 -3.24 2.05
C MET A 58 -4.17 -3.45 0.54
N HIS A 59 -3.07 -3.29 -0.21
CA HIS A 59 -3.09 -3.47 -1.65
C HIS A 59 -3.19 -4.94 -2.05
N PHE A 60 -2.26 -5.80 -1.62
CA PHE A 60 -2.23 -7.19 -2.06
C PHE A 60 -3.32 -8.03 -1.41
N VAL A 61 -3.49 -7.93 -0.09
CA VAL A 61 -4.54 -8.64 0.63
C VAL A 61 -5.92 -8.09 0.25
N GLY A 62 -6.04 -6.79 -0.02
CA GLY A 62 -7.27 -6.21 -0.57
C GLY A 62 -7.66 -6.79 -1.94
N MET A 63 -6.68 -6.99 -2.84
CA MET A 63 -6.92 -7.64 -4.13
C MET A 63 -7.30 -9.13 -4.00
N LEU A 64 -6.79 -9.82 -2.98
CA LEU A 64 -7.14 -11.22 -2.67
C LEU A 64 -8.57 -11.38 -2.11
N VAL A 65 -9.11 -10.36 -1.45
CA VAL A 65 -10.48 -10.38 -0.90
C VAL A 65 -11.54 -10.23 -1.97
N MET A 66 -11.21 -9.54 -3.06
CA MET A 66 -12.09 -9.45 -4.20
C MET A 66 -12.02 -10.77 -4.96
N ASP A 67 -13.08 -11.57 -4.87
CA ASP A 67 -13.22 -12.83 -5.60
C ASP A 67 -13.22 -12.57 -7.11
N HIS A 68 -12.04 -12.66 -7.73
CA HIS A 68 -11.90 -12.59 -9.16
C HIS A 68 -12.03 -14.01 -9.69
N ALA A 69 -13.03 -14.27 -10.52
CA ALA A 69 -13.27 -15.54 -11.21
C ALA A 69 -12.14 -15.99 -12.15
N ILE A 70 -10.98 -15.34 -12.09
CA ILE A 70 -9.80 -15.53 -12.93
C ILE A 70 -8.64 -15.84 -11.99
N ASN A 71 -7.89 -16.92 -12.25
CA ASN A 71 -6.68 -17.26 -11.49
C ASN A 71 -5.66 -16.11 -11.56
N ILE A 72 -5.66 -15.23 -10.56
CA ILE A 72 -4.69 -14.16 -10.41
C ILE A 72 -3.38 -14.77 -9.94
N ARG A 73 -2.33 -14.65 -10.77
CA ARG A 73 -0.96 -14.96 -10.35
C ARG A 73 -0.23 -13.63 -10.18
N PHE A 74 0.51 -13.50 -9.09
CA PHE A 74 1.39 -12.36 -8.85
C PHE A 74 2.78 -12.67 -9.35
N ASP A 75 3.37 -11.76 -10.12
CA ASP A 75 4.78 -11.83 -10.47
C ASP A 75 5.65 -11.44 -9.25
N PRO A 76 6.48 -12.35 -8.73
CA PRO A 76 7.29 -12.08 -7.54
C PRO A 76 8.32 -10.96 -7.75
N PHE A 77 8.76 -10.69 -8.99
CA PHE A 77 9.68 -9.59 -9.28
C PHE A 77 8.99 -8.23 -9.14
N LEU A 78 7.81 -8.06 -9.75
CA LEU A 78 7.06 -6.79 -9.66
C LEU A 78 6.50 -6.55 -8.26
N THR A 79 6.03 -7.61 -7.58
CA THR A 79 5.64 -7.53 -6.16
C THR A 79 6.84 -7.13 -5.30
N GLY A 80 8.01 -7.73 -5.51
CA GLY A 80 9.25 -7.36 -4.83
C GLY A 80 9.65 -5.90 -5.10
N PHE A 81 9.47 -5.40 -6.32
CA PHE A 81 9.77 -4.02 -6.68
C PHE A 81 8.81 -3.00 -6.05
N SER A 82 7.55 -3.37 -5.81
CA SER A 82 6.59 -2.52 -5.11
C SER A 82 6.90 -2.34 -3.61
N MET A 83 7.61 -3.28 -2.98
CA MET A 83 7.96 -3.23 -1.55
C MET A 83 8.79 -2.01 -1.16
N PRO A 84 9.94 -1.71 -1.80
CA PRO A 84 10.73 -0.53 -1.45
C PRO A 84 9.94 0.76 -1.69
N ILE A 85 9.19 0.86 -2.79
CA ILE A 85 8.35 2.04 -3.09
C ILE A 85 7.31 2.28 -1.97
N ALA A 86 6.69 1.21 -1.48
CA ALA A 86 5.71 1.26 -0.41
C ALA A 86 6.31 1.59 0.96
N LEU A 87 7.57 1.23 1.21
CA LEU A 87 8.27 1.48 2.48
C LEU A 87 8.91 2.87 2.51
N ASP A 88 9.54 3.29 1.41
CA ASP A 88 10.30 4.54 1.33
C ASP A 88 9.38 5.77 1.38
N SER A 89 8.22 5.69 0.71
CA SER A 89 7.23 6.78 0.65
C SER A 89 6.73 7.24 2.04
N PRO A 90 6.13 6.36 2.88
CA PRO A 90 5.67 6.74 4.21
C PRO A 90 6.83 7.04 5.16
N LEU A 91 7.98 6.38 5.02
CA LEU A 91 9.17 6.68 5.84
C LEU A 91 9.66 8.12 5.59
N PHE A 92 9.76 8.53 4.33
CA PHE A 92 10.15 9.90 3.96
C PHE A 92 9.12 10.92 4.43
N ALA A 93 7.82 10.62 4.27
CA ALA A 93 6.75 11.48 4.75
C ALA A 93 6.80 11.64 6.27
N LEU A 94 6.99 10.55 7.02
CA LEU A 94 7.08 10.56 8.49
C LEU A 94 8.28 11.36 8.97
N TRP A 95 9.44 11.14 8.34
CA TRP A 95 10.67 11.89 8.63
C TRP A 95 10.49 13.40 8.45
N LEU A 96 9.77 13.83 7.42
CA LEU A 96 9.54 15.24 7.13
C LEU A 96 8.61 15.92 8.15
N ILE A 97 7.59 15.21 8.63
CA ILE A 97 6.57 15.74 9.57
C ILE A 97 6.96 15.62 11.04
N SER A 98 7.89 14.73 11.40
CA SER A 98 8.25 14.46 12.80
C SER A 98 8.97 15.60 13.54
N ALA A 99 9.30 16.71 12.90
CA ALA A 99 9.96 17.83 13.58
C ALA A 99 9.05 18.56 14.60
N GLU A 100 9.66 19.13 15.65
CA GLU A 100 9.01 19.80 16.81
C GLU A 100 7.86 20.77 16.50
N LYS A 101 7.76 21.33 15.29
CA LYS A 101 6.67 22.22 14.88
C LYS A 101 6.08 21.75 13.55
N LEU A 102 4.88 21.18 13.62
CA LEU A 102 4.02 20.90 12.48
C LEU A 102 3.55 22.22 11.84
N ARG A 103 4.37 22.77 10.94
CA ARG A 103 4.00 23.92 10.10
C ARG A 103 3.42 23.42 8.78
N LEU A 104 2.39 24.10 8.27
CA LEU A 104 1.76 23.83 6.96
C LEU A 104 2.79 23.72 5.82
N ARG A 105 3.89 24.48 5.91
CA ARG A 105 5.02 24.45 4.96
C ARG A 105 5.75 23.10 4.87
N ARG A 106 5.64 22.23 5.88
CA ARG A 106 6.22 20.87 5.87
C ARG A 106 5.20 19.79 5.49
N LEU A 107 3.91 20.05 5.70
CA LEU A 107 2.84 19.15 5.26
C LEU A 107 2.74 19.08 3.74
N LEU A 108 2.87 20.22 3.05
CA LEU A 108 2.86 20.31 1.59
C LEU A 108 3.85 19.34 0.91
N PRO A 109 5.16 19.40 1.21
CA PRO A 109 6.11 18.46 0.63
C PRO A 109 5.86 17.00 1.03
N GLY A 110 5.33 16.74 2.23
CA GLY A 110 4.97 15.38 2.65
C GLY A 110 3.86 14.77 1.79
N VAL A 111 2.81 15.54 1.52
CA VAL A 111 1.72 15.12 0.62
C VAL A 111 2.22 14.94 -0.81
N LEU A 112 3.11 15.82 -1.27
CA LEU A 112 3.67 15.76 -2.62
C LEU A 112 4.56 14.53 -2.85
N VAL A 113 5.20 13.98 -1.82
CA VAL A 113 5.98 12.74 -1.94
C VAL A 113 5.10 11.51 -1.73
N MET A 114 4.21 11.56 -0.73
CA MET A 114 3.42 10.39 -0.34
C MET A 114 2.37 10.00 -1.38
N ARG A 115 1.70 10.97 -2.02
CA ARG A 115 0.69 10.71 -3.06
C ARG A 115 1.27 9.97 -4.28
N PRO A 116 2.32 10.46 -4.95
CA PRO A 116 2.90 9.74 -6.08
C PRO A 116 3.53 8.42 -5.67
N GLY A 117 4.09 8.29 -4.46
CA GLY A 117 4.60 7.01 -3.96
C GLY A 117 3.50 5.95 -3.83
N ILE A 118 2.34 6.30 -3.25
CA ILE A 118 1.19 5.39 -3.16
C ILE A 118 0.66 5.06 -4.56
N SER A 119 0.55 6.04 -5.46
CA SER A 119 0.13 5.79 -6.84
C SER A 119 1.10 4.86 -7.57
N ALA A 120 2.42 5.09 -7.45
CA ALA A 120 3.44 4.26 -8.09
C ALA A 120 3.39 2.81 -7.58
N MET A 121 3.25 2.64 -6.27
CA MET A 121 3.04 1.33 -5.65
C MET A 121 1.78 0.65 -6.18
N HIS A 122 0.66 1.38 -6.25
CA HIS A 122 -0.61 0.87 -6.74
C HIS A 122 -0.53 0.39 -8.19
N TYR A 123 0.06 1.20 -9.08
CA TYR A 123 0.23 0.80 -10.48
C TYR A 123 1.23 -0.34 -10.66
N THR A 124 2.31 -0.35 -9.88
CA THR A 124 3.30 -1.45 -9.91
C THR A 124 2.68 -2.76 -9.43
N GLY A 125 1.89 -2.71 -8.36
CA GLY A 125 1.20 -3.89 -7.82
C GLY A 125 0.09 -4.40 -8.74
N MET A 126 -0.64 -3.50 -9.43
CA MET A 126 -1.57 -3.92 -10.49
C MET A 126 -0.84 -4.48 -11.71
N ALA A 127 0.31 -3.93 -12.10
CA ALA A 127 1.12 -4.47 -13.19
C ALA A 127 1.70 -5.87 -12.88
N ALA A 128 1.81 -6.23 -11.60
CA ALA A 128 2.20 -7.56 -11.17
C ALA A 128 1.10 -8.62 -11.40
N LEU A 129 -0.13 -8.22 -11.69
CA LEU A 129 -1.24 -9.13 -11.98
C LEU A 129 -1.04 -9.79 -13.34
N GLN A 130 -0.73 -11.08 -13.33
CA GLN A 130 -0.75 -11.91 -14.53
C GLN A 130 -2.15 -12.52 -14.68
N PHE A 131 -2.91 -12.04 -15.65
CA PHE A 131 -4.21 -12.61 -16.00
C PHE A 131 -4.00 -13.86 -16.86
N ALA A 132 -4.44 -15.02 -16.38
CA ALA A 132 -4.41 -16.28 -17.12
C ALA A 132 -5.51 -16.42 -18.20
N SER A 133 -6.24 -15.34 -18.53
CA SER A 133 -7.30 -15.40 -19.53
C SER A 133 -6.72 -15.21 -20.94
N LEU A 134 -6.49 -16.32 -21.63
CA LEU A 134 -6.39 -16.34 -23.09
C LEU A 134 -7.68 -15.73 -23.65
N ILE A 135 -7.60 -14.59 -24.33
CA ILE A 135 -8.70 -14.13 -25.17
C ILE A 135 -8.82 -15.17 -26.29
N VAL A 136 -9.72 -16.13 -26.12
CA VAL A 136 -10.04 -17.12 -27.14
C VAL A 136 -10.95 -16.42 -28.15
N TRP A 137 -10.35 -15.88 -29.20
CA TRP A 137 -11.07 -15.31 -30.33
C TRP A 137 -11.83 -16.42 -31.05
N ASN A 138 -13.15 -16.29 -31.11
CA ASN A 138 -13.96 -17.17 -31.92
C ASN A 138 -14.08 -16.58 -33.33
N ASN A 139 -13.28 -17.13 -34.25
CA ASN A 139 -13.18 -16.64 -35.63
C ASN A 139 -14.53 -16.61 -36.37
N ALA A 140 -15.51 -17.40 -35.97
CA ALA A 140 -16.84 -17.41 -36.60
C ALA A 140 -17.62 -16.13 -36.31
N TRP A 141 -17.52 -15.57 -35.09
CA TRP A 141 -18.17 -14.31 -34.74
C TRP A 141 -17.48 -13.11 -35.39
N ILE A 142 -16.17 -13.18 -35.62
CA ILE A 142 -15.40 -12.15 -36.32
C ILE A 142 -15.74 -12.14 -37.82
N ALA A 143 -16.00 -13.30 -38.42
CA ALA A 143 -16.38 -13.40 -39.83
C ALA A 143 -17.82 -12.93 -40.10
N LEU A 144 -18.65 -12.82 -39.06
CA LEU A 144 -20.08 -12.47 -39.15
C LEU A 144 -20.35 -10.99 -38.82
N SER A 145 -19.43 -10.31 -38.13
CA SER A 145 -19.49 -8.87 -37.82
C SER A 145 -18.84 -8.03 -38.91
#